data_AF-A0A327YNF2-F1
#
_entry.id   AF-A0A327YNF2-F1
#
_cell.length_a   1.000
_cell.length_b   1.000
_cell.length_c   1.000
_cell.angle_alpha   90.00
_cell.angle_beta   90.00
_cell.angle_gamma   90.00
#
_symmetry.space_group_name_H-M   'P 1'
#
loop_
_entity.id
_entity.type
_entity.pdbx_description
1 polymer ?
#
loop_
_entity_poly.entity_id
_entity_poly.type
_entity_poly.pdbx_seq_one_letter_code
_entity_poly.pdbx_strand_id
1 'polypeptide(L)' 'MKKKILNILTVALAITTLGFIADGDVKEPNVLMLFFEFFMMTGIVFTLISIIYFSYAFAKKNLLKA' A
#
# COMPACT_ATOMS: atom_id res chain seq x y z
N MET A 1 -6.98 13.88 -7.64
CA MET A 1 -7.52 12.72 -6.91
C MET A 1 -7.06 11.41 -7.55
N LYS A 2 -7.52 11.08 -8.77
CA LYS A 2 -7.17 9.82 -9.49
C LYS A 2 -5.66 9.55 -9.60
N LYS A 3 -4.87 10.52 -10.09
CA LYS A 3 -3.40 10.40 -10.19
C LYS A 3 -2.71 10.16 -8.84
N LYS A 4 -3.19 10.79 -7.76
CA LYS A 4 -2.61 10.64 -6.42
C LYS A 4 -2.86 9.24 -5.84
N ILE A 5 -4.10 8.76 -5.98
CA ILE A 5 -4.48 7.40 -5.57
C ILE A 5 -3.70 6.37 -6.38
N LEU A 6 -3.58 6.57 -7.71
CA LEU A 6 -2.79 5.70 -8.57
C LEU A 6 -1.32 5.65 -8.14
N ASN A 7 -0.71 6.80 -7.83
CA ASN A 7 0.67 6.85 -7.36
C ASN A 7 0.84 6.12 -6.02
N ILE A 8 -0.09 6.28 -5.07
CA ILE A 8 -0.07 5.55 -3.80
C ILE A 8 -0.19 4.05 -4.04
N LEU A 9 -1.06 3.62 -4.95
CA LEU A 9 -1.20 2.21 -5.35
C LEU A 9 0.09 1.67 -5.99
N THR A 10 0.73 2.43 -6.88
CA THR A 10 2.02 2.05 -7.48
C THR A 10 3.10 1.88 -6.42
N VAL A 11 3.20 2.80 -5.46
CA VAL A 11 4.16 2.69 -4.36
C VAL A 11 3.86 1.49 -3.47
N ALA A 12 2.58 1.26 -3.13
CA ALA A 12 2.18 0.12 -2.33
C ALA A 12 2.49 -1.22 -3.02
N LEU A 13 2.24 -1.32 -4.33
CA LEU A 13 2.60 -2.48 -5.14
C LEU A 13 4.12 -2.69 -5.15
N ALA A 14 4.91 -1.64 -5.40
CA ALA A 14 6.36 -1.76 -5.43
C ALA A 14 6.93 -2.24 -4.09
N ILE A 15 6.46 -1.67 -2.97
CA ILE A 15 6.88 -2.10 -1.62
C ILE A 15 6.46 -3.55 -1.37
N THR A 16 5.24 -3.92 -1.72
CA THR A 16 4.74 -5.28 -1.49
C THR A 16 5.46 -6.30 -2.35
N THR A 17 5.78 -5.99 -3.61
CA THR A 17 6.60 -6.86 -4.46
C THR A 17 8.00 -7.06 -3.89
N LEU A 18 8.66 -5.98 -3.44
CA LEU A 18 9.97 -6.10 -2.80
C LEU A 18 9.90 -6.92 -1.51
N GLY A 19 8.89 -6.68 -0.67
CA GLY A 19 8.67 -7.43 0.56
C GLY A 19 8.38 -8.90 0.30
N PHE A 20 7.52 -9.21 -0.66
CA PHE A 20 7.15 -10.58 -1.02
C PHE A 20 8.31 -11.37 -1.63
N ILE A 21 9.25 -10.71 -2.32
CA ILE A 21 10.48 -11.34 -2.84
C ILE A 21 11.53 -11.49 -1.74
N ALA A 22 11.66 -10.50 -0.86
CA ALA A 22 12.59 -10.54 0.27
C ALA A 22 12.14 -11.51 1.36
N ASP A 23 10.85 -11.82 1.40
CA ASP A 23 10.27 -12.84 2.25
C ASP A 23 10.81 -14.22 1.87
N GLY A 24 11.76 -14.70 2.68
CA GLY A 24 12.50 -15.94 2.50
C GLY A 24 11.75 -17.18 3.00
N ASP A 25 10.50 -17.02 3.42
CA ASP A 25 9.68 -18.11 3.89
C ASP A 25 9.27 -19.06 2.76
N VAL A 26 9.12 -20.33 3.11
CA VAL A 26 8.69 -21.36 2.16
C VAL A 26 7.22 -21.11 1.79
N LYS A 27 7.03 -20.58 0.59
CA LYS A 27 5.72 -20.30 -0.01
C LYS A 27 4.97 -21.61 -0.26
N GLU A 28 3.72 -21.70 0.16
CA GLU A 28 2.87 -22.86 -0.17
C GLU A 28 2.73 -23.00 -1.70
N PRO A 29 2.68 -24.24 -2.25
CA PRO A 29 2.56 -24.45 -3.69
C PRO A 29 1.18 -24.02 -4.25
N ASN A 30 0.25 -23.59 -3.40
CA ASN A 30 -1.06 -23.14 -3.80
C ASN A 30 -1.02 -21.69 -4.33
N VAL A 31 -1.02 -21.55 -5.65
CA VAL A 31 -0.99 -20.26 -6.35
C VAL A 31 -2.14 -19.32 -5.93
N LEU A 32 -3.33 -19.85 -5.63
CA LEU A 32 -4.45 -19.02 -5.18
C LEU A 32 -4.15 -18.38 -3.83
N MET A 33 -3.55 -19.12 -2.90
CA MET A 33 -3.20 -18.61 -1.58
C MET A 33 -2.12 -17.53 -1.67
N LEU A 34 -1.10 -17.73 -2.51
CA LEU A 34 -0.05 -16.75 -2.77
C LEU A 34 -0.59 -15.46 -3.39
N PHE A 35 -1.55 -15.58 -4.30
CA PHE A 35 -2.22 -14.42 -4.87
C PHE A 35 -3.02 -13.67 -3.79
N PHE A 36 -3.82 -14.38 -3.00
CA PHE A 36 -4.57 -13.77 -1.90
C PHE A 36 -3.65 -13.05 -0.90
N GLU A 37 -2.58 -13.69 -0.48
CA GLU A 37 -1.58 -13.14 0.43
C GLU A 37 -0.98 -11.84 -0.14
N PHE A 38 -0.49 -11.87 -1.37
CA PHE A 38 0.09 -10.71 -2.03
C PHE A 38 -0.89 -9.52 -2.11
N PHE A 39 -2.13 -9.77 -2.51
CA PHE A 39 -3.14 -8.71 -2.62
C PHE A 39 -3.60 -8.19 -1.26
N MET A 40 -3.69 -9.05 -0.24
CA MET A 40 -4.00 -8.64 1.12
C MET A 40 -2.90 -7.75 1.70
N MET A 41 -1.63 -8.15 1.55
CA MET A 41 -0.49 -7.32 1.95
C MET A 41 -0.48 -5.98 1.21
N THR A 42 -0.72 -6.00 -0.10
CA THR A 42 -0.81 -4.76 -0.90
C THR A 42 -1.93 -3.86 -0.39
N GLY A 43 -3.09 -4.41 -0.07
CA GLY A 43 -4.22 -3.68 0.49
C GLY A 43 -3.90 -3.03 1.84
N ILE A 44 -3.20 -3.75 2.73
CA ILE A 44 -2.76 -3.23 4.03
C ILE A 44 -1.76 -2.08 3.84
N VAL A 45 -0.71 -2.29 3.03
CA VAL A 45 0.31 -1.26 2.76
C VAL A 45 -0.31 -0.02 2.11
N PHE A 46 -1.18 -0.21 1.11
CA PHE A 46 -1.92 0.87 0.47
C PHE A 46 -2.76 1.66 1.47
N THR A 47 -3.45 0.98 2.39
CA THR A 47 -4.29 1.61 3.40
C THR A 47 -3.44 2.44 4.38
N LEU A 48 -2.32 1.90 4.85
CA LEU A 48 -1.39 2.61 5.74
C LEU A 48 -0.85 3.89 5.09
N ILE A 49 -0.34 3.80 3.85
CA ILE A 49 0.17 4.97 3.12
C ILE A 49 -0.95 5.98 2.88
N SER A 50 -2.15 5.51 2.53
CA SER A 50 -3.30 6.37 2.32
C SER A 50 -3.69 7.14 3.58
N ILE A 51 -3.75 6.47 4.73
CA ILE A 51 -4.06 7.11 6.02
C ILE A 51 -3.06 8.23 6.31
N ILE A 52 -1.76 7.97 6.17
CA ILE A 52 -0.71 8.97 6.42
C ILE A 52 -0.86 10.15 5.44
N TYR A 53 -1.00 9.85 4.14
CA TYR A 53 -1.09 10.87 3.10
C TYR A 53 -2.30 11.77 3.27
N PHE A 54 -3.49 11.20 3.47
CA PHE A 54 -4.73 11.96 3.59
C PHE A 54 -4.82 12.68 4.93
N SER A 55 -4.31 12.10 6.02
CA SER A 55 -4.20 12.79 7.31
C SER A 55 -3.33 14.04 7.20
N TYR A 56 -2.15 13.92 6.58
CA TYR A 56 -1.27 15.06 6.34
C TYR A 56 -1.91 16.12 5.43
N ALA A 57 -2.53 15.68 4.32
CA ALA A 57 -3.20 16.59 3.40
C ALA A 57 -4.37 17.35 4.07
N PHE A 58 -5.11 16.68 4.95
CA PHE A 58 -6.20 17.26 5.72
C PHE A 58 -5.67 18.28 6.75
N ALA A 59 -4.67 17.90 7.55
CA ALA A 59 -4.04 18.78 8.53
C ALA A 59 -3.48 20.06 7.87
N LYS A 60 -2.73 19.91 6.77
CA LYS A 60 -2.18 21.04 6.00
C LYS A 60 -3.28 21.98 5.51
N LYS A 61 -4.40 21.44 5.03
CA LYS A 61 -5.51 22.25 4.51
C LYS A 61 -6.23 23.04 5.61
N ASN A 62 -6.31 22.50 6.83
CA ASN A 62 -6.96 23.17 7.96
C ASN A 62 -6.02 24.15 8.67
N LEU A 63 -4.72 23.84 8.77
CA LEU A 63 -3.73 24.71 9.40
C LEU A 63 -3.34 25.92 8.55
N LEU A 64 -3.37 25.82 7.21
CA LEU A 64 -3.08 26.95 6.32
C LEU A 64 -4.31 27.81 5.98
N LYS A 65 -5.48 27.45 6.52
CA LYS A 65 -6.73 28.21 6.38
C LYS A 65 -7.14 28.94 7.68
N ALA A 66 -6.46 28.66 8.79
CA ALA A 66 -6.55 29.40 10.04
C ALA A 66 -5.49 30.51 10.02
#